data_AF-A0A2H0N9I7-F1
#
_entry.id   AF-A0A2H0N9I7-F1
#
_cell.length_a   1.000
_cell.length_b   1.000
_cell.length_c   1.000
_cell.angle_alpha   90.00
_cell.angle_beta   90.00
_cell.angle_gamma   90.00
#
_symmetry.space_group_name_H-M   'P 1'
#
loop_
_entity.id
_entity.type
_entity.pdbx_description
1 polymer ?
#
loop_
_entity_poly.entity_id
_entity_poly.type
_entity_poly.pdbx_seq_one_letter_code
_entity_poly.pdbx_strand_id
1 'polypeptide(L)'
;MPFPSPIEGAFPKKCSSCGTEFESMIGFYEKTQSLAKDGSIVGRGKILLPRNCKCGTTLTIQIHERRDLSEAGDYKRNWIGSEIKRIRESIMTDYFIAKKLAIENFEKIHKTL
;
A
#
# COMPACT_ATOMS: atom_id res chain seq x y z
N MET A 1 8.06 14.15 1.27
CA MET A 1 7.02 13.17 0.91
C MET A 1 6.48 13.56 -0.45
N PRO A 2 6.53 12.70 -1.47
CA PRO A 2 5.81 12.98 -2.69
C PRO A 2 4.31 12.94 -2.41
N PHE A 3 3.58 13.95 -2.88
CA PHE A 3 2.13 13.92 -2.86
C PHE A 3 1.64 12.94 -3.95
N PRO A 4 0.55 12.18 -3.73
CA PRO A 4 0.01 11.33 -4.78
C PRO A 4 -0.43 12.17 -5.99
N SER A 5 -0.32 11.60 -7.19
CA SER A 5 -0.73 12.29 -8.40
C SER A 5 -2.26 12.34 -8.51
N PRO A 6 -2.88 13.54 -8.55
CA PRO A 6 -4.32 13.67 -8.79
C PRO A 6 -4.67 13.30 -10.23
N ILE A 7 -5.93 12.91 -10.47
CA ILE A 7 -6.41 12.77 -11.84
C ILE A 7 -6.51 14.12 -12.56
N GLU A 8 -6.48 14.09 -13.89
CA GLU A 8 -6.75 15.28 -14.71
C GLU A 8 -8.11 15.91 -14.35
N GLY A 9 -8.15 17.23 -14.19
CA GLY A 9 -9.35 17.97 -13.79
C GLY A 9 -9.74 17.86 -12.31
N ALA A 10 -8.93 17.24 -11.44
CA ALA A 10 -9.21 17.20 -10.00
C ALA A 10 -9.10 18.57 -9.30
N PHE A 11 -8.39 19.51 -9.91
CA PHE A 11 -8.20 20.88 -9.45
C PHE A 11 -8.51 21.87 -10.58
N PRO A 12 -8.97 23.10 -10.27
CA PRO A 12 -9.17 23.64 -8.92
C PRO A 12 -10.33 22.98 -8.18
N LYS A 13 -10.24 22.93 -6.85
CA LYS A 13 -11.29 22.37 -5.99
C LYS A 13 -11.76 23.42 -5.00
N LYS A 14 -13.06 23.45 -4.72
CA LYS A 14 -13.66 24.36 -3.75
C LYS A 14 -14.34 23.58 -2.62
N CYS A 15 -14.19 24.04 -1.38
CA CYS A 15 -14.98 23.55 -0.26
C CYS A 15 -16.40 24.13 -0.35
N SER A 16 -17.42 23.27 -0.40
CA SER A 16 -18.83 23.69 -0.45
C SER A 16 -19.31 24.37 0.84
N SER A 17 -18.62 24.16 1.97
CA SER A 17 -19.00 24.71 3.27
C SER A 17 -18.40 26.10 3.51
N CYS A 18 -17.08 26.28 3.36
CA CYS A 18 -16.41 27.55 3.67
C CYS A 18 -15.89 28.31 2.45
N GLY A 19 -16.08 27.78 1.24
CA GLY A 19 -15.67 28.43 0.00
C GLY A 19 -14.17 28.43 -0.28
N THR A 20 -13.32 27.84 0.57
CA THR A 20 -11.87 27.78 0.32
C THR A 20 -11.55 27.05 -0.98
N GLU A 21 -10.68 27.65 -1.79
CA GLU A 21 -10.21 27.11 -3.06
C GLU A 21 -8.79 26.54 -2.96
N PHE A 22 -8.58 25.42 -3.65
CA PHE A 22 -7.33 24.66 -3.72
C PHE A 22 -6.95 24.52 -5.19
N GLU A 23 -5.88 25.20 -5.61
CA GLU A 23 -5.42 25.24 -7.02
C GLU A 23 -4.63 24.00 -7.44
N SER A 24 -4.02 23.32 -6.47
CA SER A 24 -3.11 22.21 -6.73
C SER A 24 -3.16 21.17 -5.62
N MET A 25 -2.58 20.00 -5.89
CA MET A 25 -2.43 18.94 -4.91
C MET A 25 -1.62 19.39 -3.69
N ILE A 26 -0.57 20.17 -3.91
CA ILE A 26 0.26 20.73 -2.84
C ILE A 26 -0.57 21.65 -1.96
N GLY A 27 -1.26 22.62 -2.57
CA GLY A 27 -2.12 23.56 -1.84
C GLY A 27 -3.28 22.87 -1.11
N PHE A 28 -3.80 21.78 -1.68
CA PHE A 28 -4.78 20.92 -1.01
C PHE A 28 -4.20 20.29 0.25
N TYR A 29 -3.01 19.69 0.18
CA TYR A 29 -2.37 19.08 1.35
C TYR A 29 -2.01 20.08 2.44
N GLU A 30 -1.51 21.26 2.09
CA GLU A 30 -1.12 22.31 3.03
C GLU A 30 -2.33 22.92 3.77
N LYS A 31 -3.46 23.06 3.07
CA LYS A 31 -4.67 23.70 3.61
C LYS A 31 -5.69 22.71 4.17
N THR A 32 -5.40 21.41 4.19
CA THR A 32 -6.29 20.37 4.73
C THR A 32 -5.57 19.45 5.69
N GLN A 33 -6.31 18.88 6.62
CA GLN A 33 -5.84 17.92 7.60
C GLN A 33 -6.11 16.49 7.14
N SER A 34 -5.17 15.59 7.44
CA SER A 34 -5.39 14.16 7.23
C SER A 34 -6.46 13.65 8.19
N LEU A 35 -7.30 12.71 7.73
CA LEU A 35 -8.32 12.05 8.56
C LEU A 35 -7.75 10.97 9.52
N ALA A 36 -6.44 10.71 9.47
CA ALA A 36 -5.71 9.69 10.23
C ALA A 36 -6.07 8.21 9.91
N LYS A 37 -5.04 7.35 10.06
CA LYS A 37 -4.87 5.95 9.60
C LYS A 37 -5.50 5.64 8.24
N ASP A 38 -4.64 5.67 7.22
CA ASP A 38 -4.84 4.99 5.94
C ASP A 38 -5.67 5.72 4.87
N GLY A 39 -5.18 6.93 4.57
CA GLY A 39 -4.58 7.19 3.26
C GLY A 39 -5.28 6.55 2.07
N SER A 40 -6.32 7.23 1.60
CA SER A 40 -7.14 6.88 0.44
C SER A 40 -8.05 5.65 0.56
N ILE A 41 -9.25 5.77 0.00
CA ILE A 41 -10.30 4.76 -0.10
C ILE A 41 -10.29 4.23 -1.54
N VAL A 42 -10.28 2.90 -1.70
CA VAL A 42 -10.46 2.27 -3.02
C VAL A 42 -11.91 1.84 -3.15
N GLY A 43 -12.61 2.30 -4.18
CA GLY A 43 -14.01 1.96 -4.42
C GLY A 43 -14.40 2.13 -5.88
N ARG A 44 -15.12 1.15 -6.45
CA ARG A 44 -15.63 1.18 -7.84
C ARG A 44 -14.56 1.52 -8.89
N GLY A 45 -13.35 0.95 -8.73
CA GLY A 45 -12.22 1.20 -9.64
C GLY A 45 -11.56 2.58 -9.50
N LYS A 46 -11.91 3.35 -8.47
CA LYS A 46 -11.34 4.68 -8.19
C LYS A 46 -10.58 4.67 -6.87
N ILE A 47 -9.53 5.49 -6.80
CA ILE A 47 -8.79 5.76 -5.57
C ILE A 47 -9.11 7.18 -5.14
N LEU A 48 -9.71 7.31 -3.96
CA LEU A 48 -10.22 8.56 -3.42
C LEU A 48 -9.40 8.95 -2.19
N LEU A 49 -8.87 10.17 -2.15
CA LEU A 49 -8.15 10.70 -1.00
C LEU A 49 -9.07 11.62 -0.18
N PRO A 50 -9.57 11.17 0.98
CA PRO A 50 -10.33 12.02 1.89
C PRO A 50 -9.38 12.86 2.77
N ARG A 51 -9.68 14.15 2.92
CA ARG A 51 -9.00 15.08 3.85
C ARG A 51 -10.00 16.08 4.43
N ASN A 52 -9.77 16.55 5.65
CA ASN A 52 -10.62 17.55 6.27
C ASN A 52 -10.16 18.96 5.92
N CYS A 53 -11.07 19.78 5.42
CA CYS A 53 -10.86 21.21 5.38
C CYS A 53 -10.70 21.77 6.80
N LYS A 54 -10.01 22.90 6.96
CA LYS A 54 -9.89 23.59 8.25
C LYS A 54 -11.25 23.99 8.86
N CYS A 55 -12.31 24.09 8.05
CA CYS A 55 -13.68 24.31 8.52
C CYS A 55 -14.36 23.04 9.09
N GLY A 56 -13.70 21.88 9.05
CA GLY A 56 -14.23 20.60 9.52
C GLY A 56 -14.92 19.74 8.45
N THR A 57 -15.23 20.30 7.27
CA THR A 57 -15.85 19.52 6.18
C THR A 57 -14.86 18.56 5.55
N THR A 58 -15.26 17.30 5.35
CA THR A 58 -14.47 16.31 4.60
C THR A 58 -14.57 16.56 3.10
N LEU A 59 -13.40 16.72 2.47
CA LEU A 59 -13.22 16.84 1.03
C LEU A 59 -12.63 15.54 0.49
N THR A 60 -12.95 15.22 -0.76
CA THR A 60 -12.41 14.03 -1.43
C THR A 60 -11.92 14.39 -2.82
N ILE A 61 -10.74 13.90 -3.19
CA ILE A 61 -10.19 13.99 -4.55
C ILE A 61 -9.87 12.61 -5.08
N GLN A 62 -9.95 12.41 -6.39
CA GLN A 62 -9.51 11.16 -7.01
C GLN A 62 -8.03 11.27 -7.36
N ILE A 63 -7.28 10.20 -7.09
CA ILE A 63 -5.85 10.08 -7.37
C ILE A 63 -5.59 8.85 -8.26
N HIS A 64 -4.47 8.84 -8.97
CA HIS A 64 -4.08 7.71 -9.83
C HIS A 64 -3.48 6.55 -9.04
N GLU A 65 -2.72 6.84 -7.98
CA GLU A 65 -1.92 5.85 -7.27
C GLU A 65 -1.85 6.23 -5.78
N ARG A 66 -2.01 5.22 -4.90
CA ARG A 66 -1.88 5.34 -3.44
C ARG A 66 -0.52 4.92 -2.93
N ARG A 67 0.30 4.26 -3.75
CA ARG A 67 1.65 3.85 -3.39
C ARG A 67 2.56 5.06 -3.26
N ASP A 68 3.46 4.98 -2.30
CA ASP A 68 4.56 5.93 -2.17
C ASP A 68 5.60 5.66 -3.25
N LEU A 69 5.57 6.43 -4.34
CA LEU A 69 6.51 6.32 -5.46
C LEU A 69 7.81 7.11 -5.21
N SER A 70 8.10 7.54 -3.98
CA SER A 70 9.43 8.06 -3.66
C SER A 70 10.47 6.94 -3.69
N GLU A 71 11.73 7.35 -3.82
CA GLU A 71 12.89 6.49 -3.62
C GLU A 71 12.83 5.72 -2.27
N ALA A 72 12.40 6.39 -1.19
CA ALA A 72 12.22 5.73 0.11
C ALA A 72 11.13 4.65 0.08
N GLY A 73 10.03 4.93 -0.63
CA GLY A 73 8.95 3.98 -0.87
C GLY A 73 9.40 2.78 -1.70
N ASP A 74 10.18 3.01 -2.75
CA ASP A 74 10.78 1.97 -3.59
C ASP A 74 11.77 1.11 -2.80
N TYR A 75 12.68 1.74 -2.07
CA TYR A 75 13.65 1.04 -1.21
C TYR A 75 12.94 0.09 -0.25
N LYS A 76 11.91 0.57 0.45
CA LYS A 76 11.15 -0.23 1.41
C LYS A 76 10.45 -1.43 0.74
N ARG A 77 9.86 -1.23 -0.44
CA ARG A 77 9.22 -2.32 -1.19
C ARG A 77 10.22 -3.37 -1.65
N ASN A 78 11.37 -2.94 -2.15
CA ASN A 78 12.43 -3.84 -2.60
C ASN A 78 12.97 -4.67 -1.43
N TRP A 79 13.24 -4.03 -0.29
CA TRP A 79 13.70 -4.72 0.91
C TRP A 79 12.69 -5.76 1.44
N ILE A 80 11.42 -5.38 1.56
CA ILE A 80 10.36 -6.32 1.95
C ILE A 80 10.26 -7.46 0.92
N GLY A 81 10.33 -7.14 -0.37
CA GLY A 81 10.28 -8.12 -1.45
C GLY A 81 11.43 -9.14 -1.37
N SER A 82 12.65 -8.69 -1.11
CA SER A 82 13.80 -9.59 -0.92
C SER A 82 13.63 -10.49 0.29
N GLU A 83 13.05 -9.96 1.38
CA GLU A 83 12.86 -10.73 2.60
C GLU A 83 11.78 -11.80 2.45
N ILE A 84 10.67 -11.47 1.76
CA ILE A 84 9.63 -12.44 1.40
C ILE A 84 10.21 -13.56 0.52
N LYS A 85 11.08 -13.24 -0.43
CA LYS A 85 11.74 -14.23 -1.28
C LYS A 85 12.60 -15.18 -0.44
N ARG A 86 13.45 -14.63 0.43
CA ARG A 86 14.30 -15.41 1.34
C ARG A 86 13.48 -16.36 2.22
N ILE A 87 12.38 -15.87 2.80
CA ILE A 87 11.48 -16.68 3.63
C ILE A 87 10.85 -17.82 2.81
N ARG A 88 10.39 -17.55 1.58
CA ARG A 88 9.83 -18.58 0.70
C ARG A 88 10.84 -19.68 0.38
N GLU A 89 12.08 -19.31 0.07
CA GLU A 89 13.15 -20.26 -0.23
C GLU A 89 13.48 -21.14 0.98
N SER A 90 13.50 -20.56 2.19
CA SER A 90 13.65 -21.31 3.44
C SER A 90 12.53 -22.34 3.62
N ILE A 91 11.26 -21.91 3.51
CA ILE A 91 10.09 -22.79 3.67
C ILE A 91 10.14 -23.95 2.68
N MET A 92 10.49 -23.68 1.42
CA MET A 92 10.59 -24.73 0.40
C MET A 92 11.71 -25.72 0.72
N THR A 93 12.86 -25.24 1.19
CA THR A 93 13.99 -26.08 1.60
C THR A 93 13.58 -27.01 2.75
N ASP A 94 12.95 -26.46 3.78
CA ASP A 94 12.49 -27.22 4.94
C ASP A 94 11.48 -28.31 4.54
N TYR A 95 10.57 -27.98 3.62
CA TYR A 95 9.62 -28.94 3.05
C TYR A 95 10.31 -30.13 2.37
N PHE A 96 11.32 -29.88 1.53
CA PHE A 96 12.03 -30.95 0.83
C PHE A 96 12.83 -31.85 1.78
N ILE A 97 13.46 -31.25 2.80
CA ILE A 97 14.18 -32.01 3.84
C ILE A 97 13.21 -32.93 4.58
N ALA A 98 12.08 -32.39 5.06
CA ALA A 98 11.07 -33.18 5.77
C ALA A 98 10.52 -34.33 4.91
N LYS A 99 10.23 -34.06 3.64
CA LYS A 99 9.75 -35.08 2.70
C LYS A 99 10.77 -36.20 2.48
N LYS A 100 12.05 -35.86 2.32
CA LYS A 100 13.13 -36.84 2.14
C LYS A 100 13.27 -37.74 3.37
N LEU A 101 13.30 -37.16 4.57
CA LEU A 101 13.39 -37.90 5.82
C LEU A 101 12.19 -38.86 6.01
N ALA A 102 10.99 -38.44 5.64
CA ALA A 102 9.80 -39.29 5.71
C ALA A 102 9.91 -40.51 4.79
N ILE A 103 10.40 -40.35 3.56
CA ILE A 103 10.62 -41.44 2.62
C ILE A 103 11.69 -42.41 3.14
N GLU A 104 12.83 -41.90 3.58
CA GLU A 104 13.92 -42.72 4.13
C GLU A 104 13.48 -43.52 5.37
N ASN A 105 12.67 -42.92 6.25
CA ASN A 105 12.12 -43.61 7.41
C ASN A 105 11.14 -44.71 7.00
N PHE A 106 10.28 -44.46 6.01
CA PHE A 106 9.35 -45.46 5.48
C PHE A 106 10.08 -46.67 4.89
N GLU A 107 11.12 -46.43 4.08
CA GLU A 107 11.94 -47.50 3.49
C GLU A 107 12.67 -48.33 4.56
N LYS A 108 13.16 -47.70 5.63
CA LYS A 108 13.80 -48.40 6.75
C LYS A 108 12.82 -49.31 7.47
N ILE A 109 11.61 -48.84 7.76
CA ILE A 109 10.57 -49.65 8.42
C ILE A 109 10.24 -50.88 7.58
N HIS A 110 10.05 -50.71 6.28
CA HIS A 110 9.69 -51.82 5.38
C HIS A 110 10.82 -52.82 5.11
N LYS A 111 12.09 -52.48 5.31
CA LYS A 111 13.22 -53.42 5.22
C LYS A 111 13.46 -54.23 6.49
N THR A 112 12.80 -53.87 7.61
CA THR A 112 12.99 -54.50 8.92
C THR A 112 11.83 -55.44 9.30
N LEU A 113 10.81 -55.55 8.44
CA LEU A 113 9.69 -56.49 8.51
C LEU A 113 9.90 -57.63 7.49
#